data_AF-A0A550HL16-F1
#
_entry.id   AF-A0A550HL16-F1
#
_cell.length_a   1.000
_cell.length_b   1.000
_cell.length_c   1.000
_cell.angle_alpha   90.00
_cell.angle_beta   90.00
_cell.angle_gamma   90.00
#
_symmetry.space_group_name_H-M   'P 1'
#
loop_
_entity.id
_entity.type
_entity.pdbx_description
1 polymer ?
#
loop_
_entity_poly.entity_id
_entity_poly.type
_entity_poly.pdbx_seq_one_letter_code
_entity_poly.pdbx_strand_id
1 'polypeptide(L)'
;MSHPAAVLPLMRRPFVPAALVAGAVAPDVPYFLTRLGVSETSSQDWYGPLLNATETHSFDAGLLVDLPLAVVLVAAHRMLRAPVTALLPSGLRLPEPERVPGLRAKVRYTVWLLVSALMGIASHLAWDSFTHGDGFLVTHVEVLRASALGGLTVARLLQYASTAFGLAAVGLHLWRRRDRLRTQDGTVARLGPVMRWSVVALLVLSPVLGGTVHARADFNAYRHVTEVDYSRPTTVDLGDGASETTYPSRTVRAPWGTLAEGVLTGVTTRAGASFAVALLLYATAWQIGAVAPRPTRRTAAVPATDGT
;
A
#
# COMPACT_ATOMS: atom_id res chain seq x y z
N MET A 1 -8.18 3.94 3.17
CA MET A 1 -8.89 4.73 2.14
C MET A 1 -8.39 4.34 0.75
N SER A 2 -9.13 4.62 -0.33
CA SER A 2 -8.61 4.40 -1.70
C SER A 2 -8.02 5.70 -2.26
N HIS A 3 -6.94 6.19 -1.64
CA HIS A 3 -6.27 7.44 -2.00
C HIS A 3 -5.87 7.56 -3.48
N PRO A 4 -5.46 6.47 -4.18
CA PRO A 4 -5.20 6.55 -5.62
C PRO A 4 -6.38 7.05 -6.47
N ALA A 5 -7.61 7.01 -5.96
CA ALA A 5 -8.77 7.59 -6.64
C ALA A 5 -8.65 9.12 -6.82
N ALA A 6 -8.04 9.83 -5.85
CA ALA A 6 -7.91 11.28 -5.86
C ALA A 6 -7.02 11.78 -7.01
N VAL A 7 -6.05 10.97 -7.43
CA VAL A 7 -5.10 11.34 -8.51
C VAL A 7 -5.54 10.94 -9.91
N LEU A 8 -6.66 10.19 -10.07
CA LEU A 8 -7.14 9.75 -11.38
C LEU A 8 -7.29 10.88 -12.42
N PRO A 9 -7.83 12.07 -12.08
CA PRO A 9 -7.95 13.19 -13.03
C PRO A 9 -6.61 13.76 -13.49
N LEU A 10 -5.55 13.54 -12.70
CA LEU A 10 -4.19 14.01 -12.97
C LEU A 10 -3.36 13.00 -13.78
N MET A 11 -3.86 11.78 -14.02
CA MET A 11 -3.18 10.74 -14.82
C MET A 11 -3.19 11.02 -16.33
N ARG A 12 -2.65 12.19 -16.70
CA ARG A 12 -2.50 12.74 -18.05
C ARG A 12 -1.17 13.50 -18.13
N ARG A 13 -0.63 13.63 -19.35
CA ARG A 13 0.59 14.44 -19.55
C ARG A 13 0.35 15.87 -19.06
N PRO A 14 1.36 16.52 -18.46
CA PRO A 14 2.74 16.06 -18.34
C PRO A 14 3.05 15.18 -17.11
N PHE A 15 2.07 14.91 -16.25
CA PHE A 15 2.26 14.09 -15.05
C PHE A 15 2.58 12.62 -15.37
N VAL A 16 3.33 11.99 -14.46
CA VAL A 16 3.73 10.59 -14.52
C VAL A 16 2.76 9.77 -13.66
N PRO A 17 1.86 8.97 -14.26
CA PRO A 17 0.80 8.30 -13.52
C PRO A 17 1.30 7.36 -12.41
N ALA A 18 2.41 6.65 -12.65
CA ALA A 18 3.00 5.77 -11.65
C ALA A 18 3.48 6.54 -10.41
N ALA A 19 3.98 7.76 -10.59
CA ALA A 19 4.46 8.60 -9.49
C ALA A 19 3.31 9.25 -8.72
N LEU A 20 2.24 9.66 -9.41
CA LEU A 20 1.00 10.11 -8.75
C LEU A 20 0.44 9.03 -7.82
N VAL A 21 0.31 7.80 -8.31
CA VAL A 21 -0.21 6.69 -7.50
C VAL A 21 0.76 6.32 -6.39
N ALA A 22 2.07 6.26 -6.66
CA ALA A 22 3.07 5.99 -5.64
C ALA A 22 3.06 7.04 -4.52
N GLY A 23 2.94 8.33 -4.87
CA GLY A 23 2.82 9.41 -3.90
C GLY A 23 1.56 9.30 -3.06
N ALA A 24 0.42 8.97 -3.67
CA ALA A 24 -0.85 8.76 -2.97
C ALA A 24 -0.90 7.47 -2.11
N VAL A 25 0.15 6.66 -2.13
CA VAL A 25 0.28 5.43 -1.32
C VAL A 25 1.42 5.54 -0.30
N ALA A 26 2.40 6.42 -0.55
CA ALA A 26 3.60 6.56 0.26
C ALA A 26 3.34 6.80 1.76
N PRO A 27 2.40 7.69 2.17
CA PRO A 27 2.15 7.93 3.59
C PRO A 27 1.69 6.69 4.35
N ASP A 28 0.98 5.75 3.68
CA ASP A 28 0.48 4.51 4.28
C ASP A 28 1.54 3.40 4.37
N VAL A 29 2.68 3.52 3.67
CA VAL A 29 3.73 2.49 3.63
C VAL A 29 4.22 2.04 5.03
N PRO A 30 4.45 2.94 6.00
CA PRO A 30 4.87 2.55 7.34
C PRO A 30 3.96 1.51 7.99
N TYR A 31 2.64 1.62 7.82
CA TYR A 31 1.70 0.65 8.39
C TYR A 31 1.92 -0.77 7.85
N PHE A 32 2.32 -0.91 6.58
CA PHE A 32 2.65 -2.22 6.00
C PHE A 32 4.02 -2.72 6.45
N LEU A 33 5.01 -1.83 6.56
CA LEU A 33 6.36 -2.17 7.02
C LEU A 33 6.37 -2.64 8.48
N THR A 34 5.66 -1.94 9.38
CA THR A 34 5.52 -2.36 10.77
C THR A 34 4.92 -3.75 10.89
N ARG A 35 3.94 -4.10 10.04
CA ARG A 35 3.34 -5.44 10.01
C ARG A 35 4.28 -6.53 9.51
N LEU A 36 5.29 -6.16 8.73
CA LEU A 36 6.37 -7.05 8.30
C LEU A 36 7.51 -7.14 9.34
N GLY A 37 7.37 -6.49 10.49
CA GLY A 37 8.42 -6.44 11.52
C GLY A 37 9.52 -5.42 11.21
N VAL A 38 9.33 -4.58 10.18
CA VAL A 38 10.22 -3.44 9.90
C VAL A 38 9.71 -2.27 10.72
N SER A 39 10.33 -2.04 11.86
CA SER A 39 10.02 -0.94 12.77
C SER A 39 11.31 -0.25 13.17
N GLU A 40 11.18 0.99 13.61
CA GLU A 40 12.29 1.72 14.23
C GLU A 40 12.87 0.89 15.39
N THR A 41 14.18 0.73 15.40
CA THR A 41 14.87 -0.03 16.45
C THR A 41 15.36 0.87 17.58
N SER A 42 15.55 2.15 17.29
CA SER A 42 15.96 3.18 18.23
C SER A 42 15.43 4.53 17.77
N SER A 43 15.06 5.40 18.71
CA SER A 43 14.61 6.78 18.42
C SER A 43 15.68 7.68 17.78
N GLN A 44 16.89 7.16 17.56
CA GLN A 44 18.03 7.84 16.92
C GLN A 44 18.29 7.34 15.50
N ASP A 45 17.46 6.41 15.00
CA ASP A 45 17.62 5.87 13.66
C ASP A 45 17.33 6.97 12.62
N TRP A 46 18.30 7.24 11.74
CA TRP A 46 18.16 8.28 10.70
C TRP A 46 16.96 8.05 9.76
N TYR A 47 16.48 6.81 9.67
CA TYR A 47 15.34 6.39 8.87
C TYR A 47 14.03 6.32 9.67
N GLY A 48 14.06 6.59 10.98
CA GLY A 48 12.89 6.59 11.88
C GLY A 48 11.71 7.38 11.34
N PRO A 49 11.89 8.61 10.81
CA PRO A 49 10.78 9.39 10.23
C PRO A 49 10.06 8.67 9.08
N LEU A 50 10.78 7.88 8.27
CA LEU A 50 10.19 7.12 7.15
C LEU A 50 9.34 5.94 7.61
N LEU A 51 9.48 5.51 8.86
CA LEU A 51 8.72 4.42 9.46
C LEU A 51 7.70 4.91 10.49
N ASN A 52 7.62 6.22 10.71
CA ASN A 52 6.70 6.83 11.66
C ASN A 52 5.46 7.34 10.93
N ALA A 53 4.31 6.74 11.25
CA ALA A 53 3.02 7.13 10.66
C ALA A 53 2.64 8.58 10.97
N THR A 54 3.04 9.11 12.14
CA THR A 54 2.78 10.49 12.55
C THR A 54 3.54 11.48 11.65
N GLU A 55 4.82 11.19 11.36
CA GLU A 55 5.66 12.05 10.52
C GLU A 55 5.21 12.02 9.05
N THR A 56 4.94 10.82 8.54
CA THR A 56 4.46 10.61 7.15
C THR A 56 3.09 11.24 6.91
N HIS A 57 2.21 11.28 7.91
CA HIS A 57 0.91 11.96 7.79
C HIS A 57 0.94 13.44 8.21
N SER A 58 2.13 13.99 8.49
CA SER A 58 2.25 15.39 8.88
C SER A 58 2.16 16.33 7.67
N PHE A 59 1.46 17.45 7.83
CA PHE A 59 1.32 18.44 6.74
C PHE A 59 2.59 19.23 6.44
N ASP A 60 3.44 19.43 7.44
CA ASP A 60 4.68 20.20 7.35
C ASP A 60 5.84 19.35 6.81
N ALA A 61 6.02 18.14 7.34
CA ALA A 61 7.15 17.26 7.03
C ALA A 61 6.79 16.12 6.05
N GLY A 62 5.55 15.64 6.03
CA GLY A 62 5.13 14.44 5.29
C GLY A 62 5.46 14.52 3.80
N LEU A 63 5.27 15.68 3.16
CA LEU A 63 5.64 15.90 1.75
C LEU A 63 7.11 15.53 1.43
N LEU A 64 8.02 15.85 2.33
CA LEU A 64 9.45 15.56 2.16
C LEU A 64 9.81 14.15 2.64
N VAL A 65 9.23 13.72 3.77
CA VAL A 65 9.43 12.39 4.36
C VAL A 65 8.94 11.29 3.41
N ASP A 66 7.80 11.48 2.74
CA ASP A 66 7.20 10.49 1.86
C ASP A 66 7.81 10.45 0.46
N LEU A 67 8.53 11.50 0.05
CA LEU A 67 9.08 11.57 -1.30
C LEU A 67 10.07 10.41 -1.60
N PRO A 68 11.02 10.07 -0.70
CA PRO A 68 11.82 8.84 -0.83
C PRO A 68 10.98 7.57 -0.98
N LEU A 69 9.93 7.41 -0.16
CA LEU A 69 9.03 6.24 -0.21
C LEU A 69 8.30 6.16 -1.56
N ALA A 70 7.79 7.29 -2.05
CA ALA A 70 7.15 7.38 -3.35
C ALA A 70 8.11 7.01 -4.49
N VAL A 71 9.37 7.46 -4.44
CA VAL A 71 10.39 7.10 -5.44
C VAL A 71 10.72 5.61 -5.38
N VAL A 72 10.85 5.03 -4.19
CA VAL A 72 11.05 3.58 -3.99
C VAL A 72 9.87 2.80 -4.56
N LEU A 73 8.63 3.22 -4.30
CA LEU A 73 7.43 2.61 -4.87
C LEU A 73 7.40 2.68 -6.40
N VAL A 74 7.83 3.79 -7.01
CA VAL A 74 7.98 3.88 -8.47
C VAL A 74 9.05 2.92 -8.99
N ALA A 75 10.18 2.80 -8.30
CA ALA A 75 11.24 1.86 -8.65
C ALA A 75 10.76 0.40 -8.54
N ALA A 76 10.09 0.04 -7.44
CA ALA A 76 9.45 -1.25 -7.24
C ALA A 76 8.42 -1.51 -8.34
N HIS A 77 7.55 -0.55 -8.64
CA HIS A 77 6.59 -0.67 -9.75
C HIS A 77 7.29 -1.02 -11.06
N ARG A 78 8.38 -0.31 -11.43
CA ARG A 78 9.15 -0.59 -12.65
C ARG A 78 9.76 -2.00 -12.65
N MET A 79 10.33 -2.43 -11.52
CA MET A 79 10.90 -3.78 -11.36
C MET A 79 9.85 -4.87 -11.53
N LEU A 80 8.63 -4.63 -11.02
CA LEU A 80 7.51 -5.58 -11.04
C LEU A 80 6.85 -5.72 -12.43
N ARG A 81 7.06 -4.78 -13.35
CA ARG A 81 6.32 -4.74 -14.62
C ARG A 81 6.51 -5.99 -15.47
N ALA A 82 7.76 -6.37 -15.73
CA ALA A 82 8.09 -7.53 -16.53
C ALA A 82 7.57 -8.85 -15.90
N PRO A 83 7.85 -9.16 -14.62
CA PRO A 83 7.34 -10.37 -13.98
C PRO A 83 5.80 -10.41 -13.95
N VAL A 84 5.13 -9.31 -13.60
CA VAL A 84 3.66 -9.26 -13.60
C VAL A 84 3.11 -9.48 -15.02
N THR A 85 3.75 -8.90 -16.04
CA THR A 85 3.34 -9.11 -17.43
C THR A 85 3.46 -10.58 -17.84
N ALA A 86 4.48 -11.30 -17.36
CA ALA A 86 4.68 -12.71 -17.65
C ALA A 86 3.60 -13.63 -17.04
N LEU A 87 2.93 -13.18 -15.96
CA LEU A 87 1.80 -13.89 -15.33
C LEU A 87 0.45 -13.67 -16.04
N LEU A 88 0.33 -12.61 -16.84
CA LEU A 88 -0.91 -12.30 -17.55
C LEU A 88 -1.24 -13.36 -18.63
N PRO A 89 -2.54 -13.59 -18.92
CA PRO A 89 -2.97 -14.43 -20.04
C PRO A 89 -2.33 -14.04 -21.38
N SER A 90 -2.24 -15.01 -22.29
CA SER A 90 -1.88 -14.75 -23.69
C SER A 90 -2.85 -13.73 -24.29
N GLY A 91 -2.31 -12.67 -24.89
CA GLY A 91 -3.10 -11.53 -25.41
C GLY A 91 -3.18 -10.32 -24.48
N LEU A 92 -2.71 -10.42 -23.23
CA LEU A 92 -2.60 -9.26 -22.32
C LEU A 92 -1.15 -8.86 -22.04
N ARG A 93 -0.88 -7.55 -22.05
CA ARG A 93 0.43 -6.93 -21.76
C ARG A 93 0.23 -5.59 -21.06
N LEU A 94 1.10 -5.26 -20.09
CA LEU A 94 1.11 -3.92 -19.51
C LEU A 94 1.68 -2.89 -20.52
N PRO A 95 1.14 -1.66 -20.62
CA PRO A 95 1.52 -0.70 -21.66
C PRO A 95 2.97 -0.22 -21.49
N GLU A 96 3.84 -0.45 -22.48
CA GLU A 96 5.28 -0.19 -22.36
C GLU A 96 5.60 1.23 -21.83
N PRO A 97 6.58 1.39 -20.92
CA PRO A 97 7.01 2.71 -20.51
C PRO A 97 7.40 3.56 -21.72
N GLU A 98 7.02 4.85 -21.69
CA GLU A 98 7.46 5.78 -22.72
C GLU A 98 8.98 5.85 -22.73
N ARG A 99 9.58 5.62 -23.91
CA ARG A 99 11.03 5.79 -24.09
C ARG A 99 11.33 7.28 -24.04
N VAL A 100 12.28 7.67 -23.18
CA VAL A 100 12.70 9.06 -23.00
C VAL A 100 14.11 9.23 -23.55
N PRO A 101 14.27 9.51 -24.87
CA PRO A 101 15.59 9.65 -25.48
C PRO A 101 16.22 11.01 -25.16
N GLY A 102 17.52 10.99 -24.84
CA GLY A 102 18.32 12.21 -24.62
C GLY A 102 18.26 12.78 -23.19
N LEU A 103 19.32 13.49 -22.81
CA LEU A 103 19.50 14.01 -21.45
C LEU A 103 18.42 15.02 -21.04
N ARG A 104 18.08 15.97 -21.92
CA ARG A 104 17.05 16.99 -21.62
C ARG A 104 15.68 16.36 -21.35
N ALA A 105 15.30 15.35 -22.13
CA ALA A 105 14.04 14.65 -21.94
C ALA A 105 14.03 13.86 -20.63
N LYS A 106 15.17 13.23 -20.26
CA LYS A 106 15.34 12.54 -18.96
C LYS A 106 15.19 13.50 -17.80
N VAL A 107 15.86 14.65 -17.82
CA VAL A 107 15.75 15.67 -16.76
C VAL A 107 14.31 16.15 -16.62
N ARG A 108 13.66 16.49 -17.74
CA ARG A 108 12.24 16.90 -17.75
C ARG A 108 11.34 15.80 -17.17
N TYR A 109 11.58 14.55 -17.54
CA TYR A 109 10.83 13.41 -17.01
C TYR A 109 11.03 13.25 -15.50
N THR A 110 12.26 13.37 -15.00
CA THR A 110 12.56 13.31 -13.56
C THR A 110 11.85 14.42 -12.80
N VAL A 111 11.86 15.66 -13.31
CA VAL A 111 11.12 16.77 -12.70
C VAL A 111 9.63 16.45 -12.61
N TRP A 112 9.01 16.02 -13.72
CA TRP A 112 7.60 15.66 -13.70
C TRP A 112 7.29 14.43 -12.83
N LEU A 113 8.23 13.50 -12.69
CA LEU A 113 8.11 12.37 -11.78
C LEU A 113 8.05 12.85 -10.33
N LEU A 114 8.96 13.72 -9.90
CA LEU A 114 8.99 14.27 -8.55
C LEU A 114 7.75 15.13 -8.26
N VAL A 115 7.39 16.01 -9.19
CA VAL A 115 6.16 16.82 -9.07
C VAL A 115 4.93 15.93 -8.97
N SER A 116 4.85 14.86 -9.77
CA SER A 116 3.75 13.89 -9.70
C SER A 116 3.70 13.16 -8.35
N ALA A 117 4.85 12.75 -7.81
CA ALA A 117 4.94 12.12 -6.50
C ALA A 117 4.45 13.06 -5.40
N LEU A 118 4.93 14.31 -5.38
CA LEU A 118 4.49 15.33 -4.42
C LEU A 118 2.99 15.62 -4.53
N MET A 119 2.44 15.72 -5.75
CA MET A 119 1.00 15.87 -5.94
C MET A 119 0.20 14.67 -5.42
N GLY A 120 0.74 13.46 -5.55
CA GLY A 120 0.16 12.26 -4.96
C GLY A 120 0.12 12.32 -3.44
N ILE A 121 1.26 12.65 -2.81
CA ILE A 121 1.39 12.78 -1.36
C ILE A 121 0.44 13.87 -0.85
N ALA A 122 0.46 15.06 -1.47
CA ALA A 122 -0.44 16.16 -1.12
C ALA A 122 -1.91 15.75 -1.20
N SER A 123 -2.30 14.96 -2.21
CA SER A 123 -3.68 14.47 -2.33
C SER A 123 -4.07 13.49 -1.23
N HIS A 124 -3.13 12.66 -0.75
CA HIS A 124 -3.33 11.76 0.39
C HIS A 124 -3.56 12.57 1.66
N LEU A 125 -2.59 13.44 2.00
CA LEU A 125 -2.63 14.27 3.22
C LEU A 125 -3.89 15.14 3.26
N ALA A 126 -4.19 15.83 2.15
CA ALA A 126 -5.40 16.63 2.04
C ALA A 126 -6.66 15.80 2.25
N TRP A 127 -6.73 14.58 1.72
CA TRP A 127 -7.90 13.73 1.93
C TRP A 127 -8.04 13.26 3.39
N ASP A 128 -6.92 12.96 4.05
CA ASP A 128 -6.92 12.57 5.46
C ASP A 128 -7.29 13.73 6.38
N SER A 129 -6.89 14.98 6.10
CA SER A 129 -7.38 16.10 6.91
C SER A 129 -8.88 16.32 6.84
N PHE A 130 -9.54 15.89 5.76
CA PHE A 130 -11.00 15.95 5.67
C PHE A 130 -11.70 14.74 6.29
N THR A 131 -11.03 13.60 6.44
CA THR A 131 -11.72 12.33 6.78
C THR A 131 -11.24 11.65 8.05
N HIS A 132 -10.05 11.99 8.55
CA HIS A 132 -9.51 11.37 9.75
C HIS A 132 -10.12 11.99 11.03
N GLY A 133 -10.11 11.23 12.14
CA GLY A 133 -10.76 11.60 13.40
C GLY A 133 -10.26 12.92 13.97
N ASP A 134 -8.96 13.17 13.83
CA ASP A 134 -8.27 14.39 14.26
C ASP A 134 -8.09 15.39 13.10
N GLY A 135 -8.68 15.09 11.94
CA GLY A 135 -8.63 15.94 10.75
C GLY A 135 -9.38 17.25 10.96
N PHE A 136 -8.99 18.29 10.20
CA PHE A 136 -9.58 19.62 10.23
C PHE A 136 -11.11 19.59 10.17
N LEU A 137 -11.71 18.83 9.24
CA LEU A 137 -13.18 18.81 9.12
C LEU A 137 -13.85 18.14 10.33
N VAL A 138 -13.32 17.02 10.80
CA VAL A 138 -13.93 16.20 11.86
C VAL A 138 -13.81 16.87 13.22
N THR A 139 -12.72 17.58 13.46
CA THR A 139 -12.52 18.37 14.69
C THR A 139 -13.48 19.56 14.76
N HIS A 140 -13.80 20.19 13.63
CA HIS A 140 -14.67 21.37 13.56
C HIS A 140 -16.17 21.05 13.41
N VAL A 141 -16.54 19.81 13.06
CA VAL A 141 -17.94 19.39 12.90
C VAL A 141 -18.29 18.30 13.91
N GLU A 142 -18.99 18.66 14.98
CA GLU A 142 -19.32 17.75 16.09
C GLU A 142 -20.08 16.48 15.65
N VAL A 143 -20.97 16.61 14.65
CA VAL A 143 -21.74 15.48 14.11
C VAL A 143 -20.83 14.37 13.56
N LEU A 144 -19.64 14.70 13.06
CA LEU A 144 -18.70 13.71 12.54
C LEU A 144 -18.05 12.86 13.65
N ARG A 145 -17.98 13.39 14.88
CA ARG A 145 -17.46 12.69 16.07
C ARG A 145 -18.52 11.92 16.83
N ALA A 146 -19.80 12.13 16.51
CA ALA A 146 -20.90 11.41 17.14
C ALA A 146 -20.78 9.90 16.90
N SER A 147 -21.16 9.13 17.92
CA SER A 147 -21.30 7.68 17.80
C SER A 147 -22.36 7.33 16.76
N ALA A 148 -22.05 6.35 15.93
CA ALA A 148 -22.87 5.84 14.86
C ALA A 148 -23.01 4.32 14.98
N LEU A 149 -23.38 3.66 13.88
CA LEU A 149 -23.65 2.24 13.83
C LEU A 149 -22.47 1.40 14.35
N GLY A 150 -22.78 0.49 15.28
CA GLY A 150 -21.80 -0.47 15.80
C GLY A 150 -20.72 0.12 16.70
N GLY A 151 -20.89 1.35 17.20
CA GLY A 151 -19.89 2.02 18.05
C GLY A 151 -18.76 2.70 17.28
N LEU A 152 -18.87 2.76 15.95
CA LEU A 152 -18.00 3.58 15.09
C LEU A 152 -18.47 5.04 15.09
N THR A 153 -17.60 5.98 14.71
CA THR A 153 -18.01 7.37 14.52
C THR A 153 -18.61 7.60 13.12
N VAL A 154 -19.39 8.66 12.95
CA VAL A 154 -19.89 9.08 11.64
C VAL A 154 -18.74 9.31 10.66
N ALA A 155 -17.66 9.97 11.11
CA ALA A 155 -16.43 10.15 10.32
C ALA A 155 -15.88 8.82 9.79
N ARG A 156 -15.88 7.77 10.62
CA ARG A 156 -15.37 6.45 10.24
C ARG A 156 -16.25 5.76 9.20
N LEU A 157 -17.56 5.91 9.29
CA LEU A 157 -18.48 5.40 8.27
C LEU A 157 -18.30 6.13 6.94
N LEU A 158 -18.14 7.46 6.96
CA LEU A 158 -17.77 8.24 5.78
C LEU A 158 -16.42 7.75 5.23
N GLN A 159 -15.49 7.38 6.11
CA GLN A 159 -14.20 6.84 5.72
C GLN A 159 -14.36 5.54 4.89
N TYR A 160 -15.26 4.65 5.31
CA TYR A 160 -15.58 3.44 4.55
C TYR A 160 -16.33 3.74 3.25
N ALA A 161 -17.31 4.63 3.28
CA ALA A 161 -18.06 5.02 2.08
C ALA A 161 -17.15 5.58 0.99
N SER A 162 -16.22 6.48 1.34
CA SER A 162 -15.27 7.04 0.38
C SER A 162 -14.23 6.00 -0.07
N THR A 163 -13.86 5.02 0.77
CA THR A 163 -13.03 3.89 0.31
C THR A 163 -13.74 3.08 -0.77
N ALA A 164 -15.02 2.74 -0.57
CA ALA A 164 -15.82 2.01 -1.54
C ALA A 164 -16.01 2.79 -2.85
N PHE A 165 -16.32 4.09 -2.74
CA PHE A 165 -16.42 4.98 -3.91
C PHE A 165 -15.10 5.08 -4.67
N GLY A 166 -13.98 5.28 -3.98
CA GLY A 166 -12.67 5.36 -4.60
C GLY A 166 -12.28 4.06 -5.32
N LEU A 167 -12.59 2.91 -4.72
CA LEU A 167 -12.38 1.61 -5.36
C LEU A 167 -13.23 1.46 -6.63
N ALA A 168 -14.49 1.87 -6.60
CA ALA A 168 -15.37 1.88 -7.77
C ALA A 168 -14.83 2.81 -8.87
N ALA A 169 -14.33 4.00 -8.51
CA ALA A 169 -13.74 4.95 -9.45
C ALA A 169 -12.47 4.39 -10.11
N VAL A 170 -11.57 3.77 -9.33
CA VAL A 170 -10.38 3.09 -9.84
C VAL A 170 -10.78 1.92 -10.76
N GLY A 171 -11.73 1.08 -10.34
CA GLY A 171 -12.24 -0.03 -11.13
C GLY A 171 -12.83 0.41 -12.47
N LEU A 172 -13.65 1.47 -12.46
CA LEU A 172 -14.22 2.07 -13.67
C LEU A 172 -13.13 2.65 -14.58
N HIS A 173 -12.12 3.32 -14.00
CA HIS A 173 -10.99 3.86 -14.76
C HIS A 173 -10.21 2.74 -15.47
N LEU A 174 -9.91 1.65 -14.76
CA LEU A 174 -9.24 0.48 -15.32
C LEU A 174 -10.09 -0.19 -16.39
N TRP A 175 -11.38 -0.36 -16.15
CA TRP A 175 -12.32 -0.95 -17.11
C TRP A 175 -12.37 -0.16 -18.42
N ARG A 176 -12.47 1.18 -18.35
CA ARG A 176 -12.46 2.07 -19.52
C ARG A 176 -11.15 2.03 -20.31
N ARG A 177 -10.05 1.57 -19.69
CA ARG A 177 -8.72 1.51 -20.32
C ARG A 177 -8.25 0.07 -20.58
N ARG A 178 -9.12 -0.93 -20.40
CA ARG A 178 -8.78 -2.35 -20.56
C ARG A 178 -8.23 -2.69 -21.95
N ASP A 179 -8.67 -1.97 -22.98
CA ASP A 179 -8.21 -2.23 -24.36
C ASP A 179 -6.74 -1.86 -24.57
N ARG A 180 -6.17 -0.98 -23.73
CA ARG A 180 -4.74 -0.67 -23.72
C ARG A 180 -3.87 -1.82 -23.19
N LEU A 181 -4.50 -2.82 -22.55
CA LEU A 181 -3.83 -4.01 -22.04
C LEU A 181 -3.77 -5.11 -23.09
N ARG A 182 -4.49 -4.99 -24.21
CA ARG A 182 -4.49 -6.01 -25.25
C ARG A 182 -3.28 -5.84 -26.18
N THR A 183 -2.62 -6.95 -26.51
CA THR A 183 -1.55 -6.99 -27.51
C THR A 183 -2.02 -7.75 -28.75
N GLN A 184 -1.63 -7.26 -29.93
CA GLN A 184 -1.73 -8.04 -31.18
C GLN A 184 -0.46 -8.85 -31.45
N ASP A 185 0.68 -8.51 -30.82
CA ASP A 185 1.97 -9.15 -31.08
C ASP A 185 2.42 -10.10 -29.94
N GLY A 186 2.90 -11.28 -30.32
CA GLY A 186 3.22 -12.43 -29.46
C GLY A 186 4.63 -12.48 -28.86
N THR A 187 5.40 -11.38 -28.85
CA THR A 187 6.84 -11.39 -28.54
C THR A 187 7.22 -11.22 -27.06
N VAL A 188 6.29 -11.42 -26.13
CA VAL A 188 6.57 -11.29 -24.68
C VAL A 188 7.02 -12.64 -24.10
N ALA A 189 8.14 -12.65 -23.37
CA ALA A 189 8.57 -13.84 -22.62
C ALA A 189 7.50 -14.25 -21.61
N ARG A 190 6.96 -15.47 -21.75
CA ARG A 190 5.91 -16.03 -20.90
C ARG A 190 6.46 -17.13 -20.00
N LEU A 191 5.84 -17.28 -18.83
CA LEU A 191 6.05 -18.43 -17.98
C LEU A 191 5.39 -19.68 -18.57
N GLY A 192 6.03 -20.84 -18.38
CA GLY A 192 5.39 -22.12 -18.63
C GLY A 192 4.14 -22.30 -17.75
N PRO A 193 3.11 -23.04 -18.19
CA PRO A 193 1.82 -23.14 -17.50
C PRO A 193 1.93 -23.53 -16.02
N VAL A 194 2.80 -24.51 -15.70
CA VAL A 194 3.02 -24.97 -14.32
C VAL A 194 3.57 -23.84 -13.46
N MET A 195 4.67 -23.21 -13.88
CA MET A 195 5.28 -22.12 -13.12
C MET A 195 4.32 -20.93 -12.95
N ARG A 196 3.55 -20.60 -13.99
CA ARG A 196 2.54 -19.55 -13.93
C ARG A 196 1.50 -19.84 -12.85
N TRP A 197 0.92 -21.04 -12.85
CA TRP A 197 -0.09 -21.42 -11.87
C TRP A 197 0.49 -21.57 -10.46
N SER A 198 1.74 -22.03 -10.31
CA SER A 198 2.43 -22.05 -9.02
C SER A 198 2.60 -20.65 -8.44
N VAL A 199 3.00 -19.66 -9.26
CA VAL A 199 3.13 -18.27 -8.82
C VAL A 199 1.76 -17.66 -8.50
N VAL A 200 0.73 -17.92 -9.32
CA VAL A 200 -0.63 -17.48 -9.03
C VAL A 200 -1.14 -18.09 -7.72
N ALA A 201 -0.92 -19.39 -7.51
CA ALA A 201 -1.28 -20.05 -6.26
C ALA A 201 -0.55 -19.44 -5.07
N LEU A 202 0.76 -19.17 -5.19
CA LEU A 202 1.53 -18.47 -4.16
C LEU A 202 0.95 -17.09 -3.84
N LEU A 203 0.63 -16.29 -4.87
CA LEU A 203 0.05 -14.96 -4.72
C LEU A 203 -1.36 -14.98 -4.13
N VAL A 204 -2.12 -16.06 -4.28
CA VAL A 204 -3.46 -16.21 -3.69
C VAL A 204 -3.38 -16.78 -2.27
N LEU A 205 -2.55 -17.80 -2.04
CA LEU A 205 -2.45 -18.47 -0.75
C LEU A 205 -1.75 -17.62 0.30
N SER A 206 -0.72 -16.87 -0.10
CA SER A 206 0.05 -16.00 0.80
C SER A 206 -0.82 -14.99 1.58
N PRO A 207 -1.69 -14.18 0.95
CA PRO A 207 -2.59 -13.28 1.68
C PRO A 207 -3.64 -14.01 2.52
N VAL A 208 -4.14 -15.17 2.08
CA VAL A 208 -5.11 -15.97 2.85
C VAL A 208 -4.47 -16.47 4.15
N LEU A 209 -3.25 -17.01 4.06
CA LEU A 209 -2.49 -17.43 5.23
C LEU A 209 -2.11 -16.24 6.11
N GLY A 210 -1.54 -15.18 5.54
CA GLY A 210 -1.15 -13.97 6.28
C GLY A 210 -2.32 -13.30 7.02
N GLY A 211 -3.50 -13.26 6.40
CA GLY A 211 -4.70 -12.71 7.01
C GLY A 211 -5.26 -13.56 8.16
N THR A 212 -5.25 -14.89 8.01
CA THR A 212 -5.76 -15.82 9.04
C THR A 212 -4.82 -15.99 10.22
N VAL A 213 -3.51 -15.86 9.98
CA VAL A 213 -2.50 -15.80 11.04
C VAL A 213 -2.86 -14.64 11.99
N HIS A 214 -2.89 -14.95 13.29
CA HIS A 214 -3.30 -14.05 14.37
C HIS A 214 -4.75 -13.53 14.38
N ALA A 215 -5.64 -14.00 13.50
CA ALA A 215 -7.06 -13.58 13.54
C ALA A 215 -7.72 -13.85 14.91
N ARG A 216 -7.34 -14.95 15.57
CA ARG A 216 -7.80 -15.26 16.94
C ARG A 216 -7.21 -14.32 17.99
N ALA A 217 -5.95 -13.92 17.83
CA ALA A 217 -5.30 -12.98 18.73
C ALA A 217 -5.93 -11.59 18.60
N ASP A 218 -6.20 -11.14 17.36
CA ASP A 218 -6.91 -9.88 17.10
C ASP A 218 -8.32 -9.92 17.73
N PHE A 219 -9.07 -11.01 17.54
CA PHE A 219 -10.38 -11.16 18.18
C PHE A 219 -10.28 -11.03 19.71
N ASN A 220 -9.28 -11.66 20.32
CA ASN A 220 -9.08 -11.60 21.76
C ASN A 220 -8.65 -10.21 22.24
N ALA A 221 -7.91 -9.46 21.42
CA ALA A 221 -7.47 -8.10 21.70
C ALA A 221 -8.63 -7.09 21.61
N TYR A 222 -9.50 -7.23 20.60
CA TYR A 222 -10.55 -6.25 20.31
C TYR A 222 -11.94 -6.62 20.84
N ARG A 223 -12.13 -7.79 21.48
CA ARG A 223 -13.44 -8.20 22.05
C ARG A 223 -13.87 -7.40 23.28
N HIS A 224 -12.96 -6.68 23.91
CA HIS A 224 -13.25 -5.81 25.04
C HIS A 224 -12.65 -4.42 24.83
N VAL A 225 -13.29 -3.41 25.39
CA VAL A 225 -12.80 -2.04 25.44
C VAL A 225 -12.84 -1.55 26.88
N THR A 226 -11.93 -0.65 27.21
CA THR A 226 -11.93 0.05 28.49
C THR A 226 -12.84 1.27 28.38
N GLU A 227 -13.92 1.28 29.16
CA GLU A 227 -14.81 2.43 29.27
C GLU A 227 -14.40 3.24 30.50
N VAL A 228 -14.08 4.52 30.29
CA VAL A 228 -13.68 5.45 31.33
C VAL A 228 -14.89 6.27 31.76
N ASP A 229 -15.18 6.31 33.06
CA ASP A 229 -16.26 7.12 33.62
C ASP A 229 -15.73 8.50 34.00
N TYR A 230 -15.84 9.43 33.06
CA TYR A 230 -15.43 10.82 33.24
C TYR A 230 -16.28 11.60 34.27
N SER A 231 -17.43 11.05 34.70
CA SER A 231 -18.32 11.73 35.66
C SER A 231 -17.85 11.61 37.11
N ARG A 232 -16.85 10.75 37.38
CA ARG A 232 -16.37 10.44 38.74
C ARG A 232 -14.85 10.58 38.85
N PRO A 233 -14.28 11.78 38.70
CA PRO A 233 -12.85 11.98 38.88
C PRO A 233 -12.43 11.73 40.34
N THR A 234 -11.29 11.06 40.52
CA THR A 234 -10.60 10.93 41.81
C THR A 234 -9.35 11.79 41.74
N THR A 235 -9.29 12.86 42.51
CA THR A 235 -8.12 13.76 42.57
C THR A 235 -7.35 13.52 43.87
N VAL A 236 -6.06 13.21 43.76
CA VAL A 236 -5.14 13.03 44.89
C VAL A 236 -4.15 14.19 44.89
N ASP A 237 -4.07 14.92 46.00
CA ASP A 237 -3.04 15.93 46.24
C ASP A 237 -1.75 15.24 46.66
N LEU A 238 -0.66 15.50 45.95
CA LEU A 238 0.65 14.88 46.17
C LEU A 238 1.52 15.67 47.16
N GLY A 239 1.03 16.80 47.69
CA GLY A 239 1.66 17.54 48.79
C GLY A 239 2.64 18.66 48.40
N ASP A 240 3.03 18.75 47.12
CA ASP A 240 3.96 19.77 46.58
C ASP A 240 3.24 20.80 45.68
N GLY A 241 1.92 20.95 45.82
CA GLY A 241 1.08 21.73 44.92
C GLY A 241 0.75 21.00 43.60
N ALA A 242 1.14 19.74 43.47
CA ALA A 242 0.79 18.86 42.37
C ALA A 242 -0.44 18.01 42.74
N SER A 243 -1.41 17.91 41.85
CA SER A 243 -2.56 17.01 41.99
C SER A 243 -2.63 16.05 40.81
N GLU A 244 -2.88 14.78 41.08
CA GLU A 244 -3.14 13.76 40.06
C GLU A 244 -4.65 13.49 40.00
N THR A 245 -5.25 13.54 38.80
CA THR A 245 -6.66 13.21 38.60
C THR A 245 -6.80 11.95 37.77
N THR A 246 -7.39 10.91 38.36
CA THR A 246 -7.62 9.61 37.73
C THR A 246 -9.11 9.36 37.59
N TYR A 247 -9.49 8.66 36.52
CA TYR A 247 -10.88 8.31 36.25
C TYR A 247 -11.08 6.80 36.41
N PRO A 248 -12.14 6.35 37.12
CA PRO A 248 -12.45 4.95 37.21
C PRO A 248 -12.76 4.41 35.82
N SER A 249 -12.26 3.21 35.53
CA SER A 249 -12.48 2.56 34.25
C SER A 249 -12.92 1.12 34.46
N ARG A 250 -13.70 0.61 33.50
CA ARG A 250 -14.17 -0.77 33.50
C ARG A 250 -13.97 -1.41 32.13
N THR A 251 -13.64 -2.69 32.13
CA THR A 251 -13.55 -3.48 30.91
C THR A 251 -14.93 -3.98 30.53
N VAL A 252 -15.44 -3.54 29.39
CA VAL A 252 -16.75 -3.95 28.85
C VAL A 252 -16.59 -4.64 27.50
N ARG A 253 -17.62 -5.35 27.04
CA ARG A 253 -17.60 -5.92 25.68
C ARG A 253 -17.56 -4.80 24.66
N ALA A 254 -16.68 -4.95 23.67
CA ALA A 254 -16.57 -3.99 22.59
C ALA A 254 -17.87 -3.95 21.78
N PRO A 255 -18.32 -2.75 21.35
CA PRO A 255 -19.29 -2.64 20.29
C PRO A 255 -18.86 -3.46 19.07
N TRP A 256 -19.83 -4.05 18.37
CA TRP A 256 -19.52 -5.00 17.28
C TRP A 256 -18.68 -4.35 16.17
N GLY A 257 -18.88 -3.05 15.90
CA GLY A 257 -18.16 -2.31 14.87
C GLY A 257 -16.68 -2.12 15.23
N THR A 258 -16.38 -1.76 16.49
CA THR A 258 -15.00 -1.66 17.00
C THR A 258 -14.27 -3.01 16.94
N LEU A 259 -14.95 -4.09 17.34
CA LEU A 259 -14.41 -5.44 17.24
C LEU A 259 -14.14 -5.83 15.78
N ALA A 260 -15.15 -5.66 14.91
CA ALA A 260 -15.05 -6.01 13.50
C ALA A 260 -13.94 -5.22 12.81
N GLU A 261 -13.85 -3.92 13.06
CA GLU A 261 -12.80 -3.05 12.56
C GLU A 261 -11.40 -3.50 12.99
N GLY A 262 -11.16 -3.69 14.29
CA GLY A 262 -9.84 -4.09 14.78
C GLY A 262 -9.37 -5.41 14.18
N VAL A 263 -10.27 -6.39 14.10
CA VAL A 263 -9.98 -7.70 13.47
C VAL A 263 -9.75 -7.54 11.97
N LEU A 264 -10.65 -6.87 11.26
CA LEU A 264 -10.55 -6.73 9.80
C LEU A 264 -9.31 -5.93 9.40
N THR A 265 -8.98 -4.83 10.09
CA THR A 265 -7.78 -4.05 9.81
C THR A 265 -6.51 -4.89 10.00
N GLY A 266 -6.43 -5.69 11.08
CA GLY A 266 -5.34 -6.63 11.30
C GLY A 266 -5.21 -7.66 10.17
N VAL A 267 -6.32 -8.32 9.82
CA VAL A 267 -6.39 -9.31 8.74
C VAL A 267 -5.97 -8.69 7.40
N THR A 268 -6.54 -7.54 7.02
CA THR A 268 -6.28 -6.91 5.71
C THR A 268 -4.84 -6.43 5.57
N THR A 269 -4.26 -5.84 6.62
CA THR A 269 -2.88 -5.34 6.57
C THR A 269 -1.88 -6.48 6.46
N ARG A 270 -2.06 -7.58 7.21
CA ARG A 270 -1.20 -8.77 7.10
C ARG A 270 -1.36 -9.51 5.78
N ALA A 271 -2.60 -9.62 5.27
CA ALA A 271 -2.86 -10.20 3.96
C ALA A 271 -2.14 -9.40 2.85
N GLY A 272 -2.28 -8.08 2.84
CA GLY A 272 -1.60 -7.20 1.88
C GLY A 272 -0.07 -7.28 1.99
N ALA A 273 0.47 -7.28 3.21
CA ALA A 273 1.90 -7.42 3.45
C ALA A 273 2.46 -8.74 2.93
N SER A 274 1.75 -9.85 3.18
CA SER A 274 2.15 -11.19 2.71
C SER A 274 2.11 -11.29 1.18
N PHE A 275 1.06 -10.75 0.55
CA PHE A 275 0.99 -10.63 -0.91
C PHE A 275 2.16 -9.84 -1.49
N ALA A 276 2.50 -8.69 -0.88
CA ALA A 276 3.61 -7.87 -1.32
C ALA A 276 4.96 -8.61 -1.24
N VAL A 277 5.21 -9.32 -0.15
CA VAL A 277 6.42 -10.15 0.01
C VAL A 277 6.48 -11.25 -1.06
N ALA A 278 5.39 -12.00 -1.26
CA ALA A 278 5.32 -13.04 -2.28
C ALA A 278 5.59 -12.50 -3.70
N LEU A 279 5.01 -11.34 -4.02
CA LEU A 279 5.19 -10.66 -5.30
C LEU A 279 6.64 -10.19 -5.50
N LEU A 280 7.25 -9.62 -4.47
CA LEU A 280 8.65 -9.16 -4.52
C LEU A 280 9.61 -10.33 -4.65
N LEU A 281 9.43 -11.43 -3.91
CA LEU A 281 10.25 -12.63 -4.03
C LEU A 281 10.17 -13.23 -5.45
N TYR A 282 8.96 -13.36 -5.99
CA TYR A 282 8.76 -13.81 -7.36
C TYR A 282 9.47 -12.90 -8.37
N ALA A 283 9.30 -11.57 -8.23
CA ALA A 283 9.91 -10.62 -9.12
C ALA A 283 11.45 -10.65 -9.05
N THR A 284 12.03 -10.77 -7.86
CA THR A 284 13.48 -10.91 -7.68
C THR A 284 14.00 -12.17 -8.35
N ALA A 285 13.34 -13.32 -8.15
CA ALA A 285 13.70 -14.57 -8.83
C ALA A 285 13.62 -14.45 -10.35
N TRP A 286 12.59 -13.75 -10.87
CA TRP A 286 12.45 -13.46 -12.29
C TRP A 286 13.60 -12.61 -12.84
N GLN A 287 14.00 -11.55 -12.12
CA GLN A 287 15.10 -10.67 -12.54
C GLN A 287 16.44 -11.42 -12.56
N ILE A 288 16.72 -12.25 -11.54
CA ILE A 288 17.92 -13.09 -11.50
C ILE A 288 17.94 -14.05 -12.69
N GLY A 289 16.81 -14.72 -12.97
CA GLY A 289 16.69 -15.65 -14.10
C GLY A 289 16.77 -14.97 -15.48
N ALA A 290 16.33 -13.72 -15.60
CA ALA A 290 16.42 -12.94 -16.83
C ALA A 290 17.85 -12.46 -17.15
N VAL A 291 18.67 -12.28 -16.12
CA VAL A 291 20.08 -11.84 -16.24
C VAL A 291 21.04 -13.03 -16.40
N ALA A 292 20.63 -14.24 -16.03
CA ALA A 292 21.46 -15.45 -16.16
C ALA A 292 21.79 -15.76 -17.64
N PRO A 293 23.07 -16.03 -17.98
CA PRO A 293 23.45 -16.44 -19.33
C PRO A 293 22.71 -17.73 -19.72
N ARG A 294 22.02 -17.72 -20.86
CA ARG A 294 21.45 -18.96 -21.41
C ARG A 294 22.60 -19.85 -21.89
N PRO A 295 22.70 -21.12 -21.46
CA PRO A 295 23.73 -22.01 -21.96
C PRO A 295 23.57 -22.16 -23.46
N THR A 296 24.63 -21.83 -24.20
CA THR A 296 24.73 -22.07 -25.64
C THR A 296 24.57 -23.56 -25.87
N ARG A 297 23.46 -23.97 -26.50
CA ARG A 297 23.34 -25.31 -27.08
C ARG A 297 24.48 -25.43 -28.09
N ARG A 298 25.57 -26.12 -27.72
CA ARG A 298 26.52 -26.65 -28.70
C ARG A 298 25.71 -27.59 -29.59
N THR A 299 25.43 -27.16 -30.81
CA THR A 299 25.05 -28.04 -31.89
C THR A 299 26.14 -29.11 -31.97
N ALA A 300 25.80 -30.34 -31.58
CA ALA A 300 26.66 -31.48 -31.79
C ALA A 300 26.91 -31.57 -33.31
N ALA A 301 28.15 -31.36 -33.72
CA ALA A 301 28.57 -31.65 -35.07
C ALA A 301 28.34 -33.13 -35.32
N VAL A 302 27.54 -33.46 -36.32
CA VAL A 302 27.36 -34.82 -36.82
C VAL A 302 28.71 -35.27 -37.37
N PRO A 303 29.30 -36.38 -36.91
CA PRO A 303 30.52 -36.90 -37.51
C PRO A 303 30.21 -37.36 -38.93
N ALA A 304 30.98 -36.85 -39.90
CA ALA A 304 30.97 -37.35 -41.27
C ALA A 304 31.44 -38.81 -41.25
N THR A 305 30.54 -39.72 -41.57
CA THR A 305 30.89 -41.11 -41.89
C THR A 305 31.37 -41.14 -43.34
N ASP A 306 32.68 -41.10 -43.55
CA ASP A 306 33.28 -41.49 -44.83
C ASP A 306 33.13 -43.01 -44.99
N GLY A 307 32.25 -43.41 -45.90
CA GLY A 307 32.11 -44.77 -46.39
C GLY A 307 32.78 -44.90 -47.76
N THR A 308 33.90 -45.62 -47.76
CA THR A 308 34.54 -46.42 -48.83
C THR A 308 34.24 -46.12 -50.29
#